data_AF-A0AAD2VR67-F1
#
_entry.id   AF-A0AAD2VR67-F1
#
_cell.length_a   1.000
_cell.length_b   1.000
_cell.length_c   1.000
_cell.angle_alpha   90.00
_cell.angle_beta   90.00
_cell.angle_gamma   90.00
#
_symmetry.space_group_name_H-M   'P 1'
#
loop_
_entity.id
_entity.type
_entity.pdbx_description
1 polymer ?
#
loop_
_entity_poly.entity_id
_entity_poly.type
_entity_poly.pdbx_seq_one_letter_code
_entity_poly.pdbx_strand_id
1 'polypeptide(L)' 'MKKILVLAGLVVLSGCVSNNTEMEPKNVGMANPASVYCKQIGGALEILNTEDGQVGYCILPSGEKVEEWSLYRQNKH' A
#
# COMPACT_ATOMS: atom_id res chain seq x y z
N MET A 1 -15.22 22.46 66.63
CA MET A 1 -16.05 21.58 65.79
C MET A 1 -16.66 22.38 64.65
N LYS A 2 -16.19 22.18 63.42
CA LYS A 2 -16.94 22.42 62.18
C LYS A 2 -16.20 21.65 61.07
N LYS A 3 -16.57 20.38 60.88
CA LYS A 3 -16.15 19.62 59.70
C LYS A 3 -17.03 20.09 58.56
N ILE A 4 -16.46 20.75 57.57
CA ILE A 4 -17.09 20.88 56.25
C ILE A 4 -16.34 19.93 55.33
N LEU A 5 -17.06 18.88 55.00
CA LEU A 5 -16.79 17.85 54.02
C LEU A 5 -16.89 18.42 52.61
N VAL A 6 -16.06 17.89 51.69
CA VAL A 6 -16.40 17.65 50.26
C VAL A 6 -16.34 18.91 49.36
N LEU A 7 -15.78 18.97 48.14
CA LEU A 7 -15.43 18.01 47.09
C LEU A 7 -14.39 18.67 46.14
N ALA A 8 -13.85 17.83 45.24
CA ALA A 8 -13.46 18.16 43.86
C ALA A 8 -12.05 18.72 43.64
N GLY A 9 -11.21 17.84 43.10
CA GLY A 9 -9.94 18.20 42.52
C GLY A 9 -10.08 18.92 41.19
N LEU A 10 -8.97 19.47 40.74
CA LEU A 10 -8.66 19.67 39.33
C LEU A 10 -7.14 19.60 39.19
N VAL A 11 -6.67 18.39 38.90
CA VAL A 11 -5.37 18.18 38.26
C VAL A 11 -5.52 18.75 36.85
N VAL A 12 -4.76 19.79 36.51
CA VAL A 12 -4.62 20.23 35.11
C VAL A 12 -3.17 19.97 34.70
N LEU A 13 -2.91 18.72 34.31
CA LEU A 13 -1.78 18.37 33.45
C LEU A 13 -2.26 18.64 32.03
N SER A 14 -1.75 19.69 31.37
CA SER A 14 -1.86 19.82 29.93
C SER A 14 -0.45 19.88 29.35
N GLY A 15 0.08 18.71 29.00
CA GLY A 15 1.30 18.55 28.23
C GLY A 15 1.03 18.87 26.75
N CYS A 16 2.04 19.38 26.06
CA CYS A 16 1.98 19.65 24.63
C CYS A 16 1.75 18.34 23.86
N VAL A 17 0.69 18.27 23.06
CA VAL A 17 0.59 17.28 21.99
C VAL A 17 0.98 17.97 20.68
N SER A 18 2.24 17.81 20.28
CA SER A 18 2.62 18.04 18.88
C SER A 18 2.11 16.82 18.11
N ASN A 19 0.98 16.98 17.42
CA ASN A 19 0.52 16.00 16.44
C ASN A 19 1.48 16.04 15.24
N ASN A 20 2.64 15.41 15.38
CA ASN A 20 3.42 14.98 14.23
C ASN A 20 2.68 13.77 13.66
N THR A 21 1.72 14.02 12.76
CA THR A 21 1.17 12.98 11.90
C THR A 21 2.29 12.58 10.94
N GLU A 22 3.22 11.76 11.42
CA GLU A 22 4.10 10.98 10.56
C GLU A 22 3.17 10.12 9.70
N MET A 23 3.18 10.39 8.40
CA MET A 23 2.47 9.59 7.42
C MET A 23 3.15 8.22 7.41
N GLU A 24 2.66 7.31 8.25
CA GLU A 24 3.02 5.90 8.23
C GLU A 24 3.10 5.44 6.77
N PRO A 25 4.24 4.85 6.33
CA PRO A 25 4.37 4.39 4.97
C PRO A 25 3.25 3.40 4.71
N LYS A 26 2.30 3.80 3.86
CA LYS A 26 1.18 2.96 3.45
C LYS A 26 1.76 1.63 3.00
N ASN A 27 1.49 0.56 3.75
CA ASN A 27 1.89 -0.80 3.40
C ASN A 27 1.42 -1.05 1.96
N VAL A 28 2.36 -0.96 1.01
CA VAL A 28 2.11 -1.28 -0.39
C VAL A 28 1.75 -2.77 -0.39
N GLY A 29 0.58 -3.12 -0.92
CA GLY A 29 0.05 -4.48 -0.87
C GLY A 29 1.04 -5.51 -1.43
N MET A 30 0.76 -6.80 -1.18
CA MET A 30 1.55 -7.90 -1.73
C MET A 30 1.84 -7.69 -3.22
N ALA A 31 3.07 -7.98 -3.65
CA ALA A 31 3.46 -7.82 -5.04
C ALA A 31 2.57 -8.65 -5.97
N ASN A 32 2.18 -8.08 -7.10
CA ASN A 32 1.44 -8.80 -8.13
C ASN A 32 2.34 -9.89 -8.73
N PRO A 33 1.99 -11.18 -8.62
CA PRO A 33 2.83 -12.27 -9.10
C PRO A 33 3.04 -12.26 -10.62
N ALA A 34 2.08 -11.78 -11.40
CA ALA A 34 2.23 -11.62 -12.85
C ALA A 34 3.25 -10.52 -13.18
N SER A 35 3.16 -9.38 -12.50
CA SER A 35 4.13 -8.29 -12.63
C SER A 35 5.55 -8.69 -12.20
N VAL A 36 5.67 -9.49 -11.13
CA VAL A 36 6.95 -10.05 -10.68
C VAL A 36 7.51 -11.00 -11.72
N TYR A 37 6.68 -11.90 -12.27
CA TYR A 37 7.11 -12.83 -13.31
C TYR A 37 7.59 -12.11 -14.57
N CYS A 38 6.88 -11.07 -15.02
CA CYS A 38 7.31 -10.25 -16.16
C CYS A 38 8.74 -9.73 -15.98
N LYS A 39 9.04 -9.16 -14.81
CA LYS A 39 10.39 -8.66 -14.50
C LYS A 39 11.40 -9.80 -14.38
N GLN A 40 11.01 -10.94 -13.81
CA GLN A 40 11.88 -12.12 -13.63
C GLN A 40 12.37 -12.69 -14.96
N ILE A 41 11.53 -12.67 -16.01
CA ILE A 41 11.92 -13.13 -17.35
C ILE A 41 12.61 -12.03 -18.19
N GLY A 42 12.99 -10.91 -17.58
CA GLY A 42 13.66 -9.79 -18.23
C GLY A 42 12.74 -8.87 -19.03
N GLY A 43 11.42 -8.99 -18.87
CA GLY A 43 10.45 -8.10 -19.48
C GLY A 43 10.29 -6.77 -18.73
N ALA A 44 9.79 -5.77 -19.45
CA ALA A 44 9.40 -4.48 -18.89
C ALA A 44 7.89 -4.45 -18.62
N LEU A 45 7.51 -4.07 -17.40
CA LEU A 45 6.12 -3.93 -17.00
C LEU A 45 5.56 -2.57 -17.44
N GLU A 46 4.43 -2.58 -18.13
CA GLU A 46 3.64 -1.40 -18.49
C GLU A 46 2.25 -1.51 -17.86
N ILE A 47 1.80 -0.49 -17.14
CA ILE A 47 0.46 -0.45 -16.55
C ILE A 47 -0.37 0.60 -17.27
N LEU A 48 -1.50 0.18 -17.83
CA LEU A 48 -2.48 1.05 -18.47
C LEU A 48 -3.68 1.26 -17.54
N ASN A 49 -4.03 2.52 -17.29
CA ASN A 49 -5.28 2.87 -16.63
C ASN A 49 -6.41 2.90 -17.68
N THR A 50 -7.50 2.21 -17.39
CA THR A 50 -8.73 2.17 -18.18
C THR A 50 -9.91 2.62 -17.31
N GLU A 51 -11.08 2.80 -17.92
CA GLU A 51 -12.32 3.09 -17.16
C GLU A 51 -12.69 1.95 -16.20
N ASP A 52 -12.32 0.71 -16.54
CA ASP A 52 -12.60 -0.50 -15.75
C ASP A 52 -11.50 -0.84 -14.72
N GLY A 53 -10.40 -0.07 -14.67
CA GLY A 53 -9.31 -0.29 -13.72
C GLY A 53 -7.92 -0.23 -14.33
N GLN A 54 -7.04 -1.15 -13.95
CA GLN A 54 -5.67 -1.21 -14.45
C GLN A 54 -5.42 -2.52 -15.20
N VAL A 55 -4.78 -2.42 -16.36
CA VAL A 55 -4.34 -3.58 -17.16
C VAL A 55 -2.82 -3.58 -17.20
N GLY A 56 -2.21 -4.70 -16.82
CA GLY A 56 -0.77 -4.89 -16.89
C GLY A 56 -0.35 -5.60 -18.17
N TYR A 57 0.65 -5.05 -18.84
CA TYR A 57 1.31 -5.67 -19.99
C TYR A 57 2.78 -5.91 -19.68
N CYS A 58 3.29 -7.04 -20.17
CA CYS A 58 4.70 -7.35 -20.19
C CYS A 58 5.25 -7.15 -21.60
N ILE A 59 6.24 -6.28 -21.74
CA ILE A 59 7.05 -6.12 -22.95
C ILE A 59 8.23 -7.09 -22.81
N LEU A 60 8.18 -8.20 -23.54
CA LEU A 60 9.20 -9.24 -23.51
C LEU A 60 10.54 -8.73 -24.09
N PRO A 61 11.67 -9.40 -23.81
CA PRO A 61 12.96 -9.07 -24.44
C PRO A 61 12.94 -9.14 -25.97
N SER A 62 12.01 -9.89 -26.56
CA SER A 62 11.75 -9.93 -28.00
C SER A 62 11.09 -8.66 -28.55
N GLY A 63 10.59 -7.79 -27.67
CA GLY A 63 9.75 -6.64 -28.01
C GLY A 63 8.26 -6.95 -28.07
N GLU A 64 7.86 -8.22 -27.92
CA GLU A 64 6.45 -8.61 -27.91
C GLU A 64 5.73 -8.07 -26.66
N LYS A 65 4.54 -7.50 -26.86
CA LYS A 65 3.68 -7.03 -25.76
C LYS A 65 2.56 -8.03 -25.50
N VAL A 66 2.56 -8.62 -24.31
CA VAL A 66 1.56 -9.60 -23.87
C VAL A 66 0.91 -9.16 -22.57
N GLU A 67 -0.36 -9.48 -22.35
CA GLU A 67 -1.04 -9.20 -21.08
C GLU A 67 -0.42 -10.06 -19.96
N GLU A 68 -0.11 -9.44 -18.82
CA GLU A 68 0.77 -10.04 -17.80
C GLU A 68 0.18 -11.31 -17.16
N TRP A 69 -1.14 -11.36 -16.94
CA TRP A 69 -1.79 -12.52 -16.32
C TRP A 69 -1.93 -13.69 -17.29
N SER A 70 -2.16 -13.40 -18.57
CA SER A 70 -2.20 -14.37 -19.65
C SER A 70 -0.85 -15.04 -19.83
N LEU A 71 0.23 -14.25 -19.79
CA LEU A 71 1.59 -14.75 -19.78
C LEU A 71 1.86 -15.60 -18.52
N TYR A 72 1.56 -15.07 -17.33
CA TYR A 72 1.77 -15.79 -16.07
C TYR A 72 1.09 -17.16 -16.03
N ARG A 73 -0.19 -17.25 -16.44
CA ARG A 73 -0.94 -18.51 -16.46
C ARG A 73 -0.42 -19.52 -17.48
N GLN A 74 0.04 -19.07 -18.66
CA GLN A 74 0.58 -19.96 -19.69
C GLN A 74 1.90 -20.63 -19.25
N ASN A 75 2.68 -19.96 -18.39
CA ASN A 75 3.98 -20.47 -17.94
C ASN A 75 3.97 -21.08 -16.54
N LYS A 76 2.81 -21.10 -15.86
CA LYS A 76 2.64 -21.75 -14.56
C LYS A 76 2.05 -23.15 -14.79
N HIS A 77 2.91 -24.16 -14.82
CA HIS A 77 2.55 -25.57 -14.69
C HIS A 77 2.54 -25.99 -13.23
#